data_AF-A0A967CW93-F1
#
_entry.id   AF-A0A967CW93-F1
#
_cell.length_a   1.000
_cell.length_b   1.000
_cell.length_c   1.000
_cell.angle_alpha   90.00
_cell.angle_beta   90.00
_cell.angle_gamma   90.00
#
_symmetry.space_group_name_H-M   'P 1'
#
loop_
_entity.id
_entity.type
_entity.pdbx_description
1 polymer ?
#
loop_
_entity_poly.entity_id
_entity_poly.type
_entity_poly.pdbx_seq_one_letter_code
_entity_poly.pdbx_strand_id
1 'polypeptide(L)'
;MMLNGGELAGTRLVSPRLLQYAIRNHTGDRVDAFMGMPMHRGLGPHLRGTTENVRGLGAFASPRAFGHGGVGTSYCWADPDSGVSFAYITNNRIPDPWHSKRLDQVANLVHTAII
;
A
#
# COMPACT_ATOMS: atom_id res chain seq x y z
N MET A 1 -1.26 12.91 -5.55
CA MET A 1 -1.06 13.74 -4.35
C MET A 1 0.07 13.21 -3.46
N MET A 2 -0.08 12.05 -2.81
CA MET A 2 0.95 11.56 -1.88
C MET A 2 2.31 11.26 -2.57
N LEU A 3 2.32 10.57 -3.72
CA LEU A 3 3.59 10.40 -4.48
C LEU A 3 4.25 11.72 -4.87
N ASN A 4 3.44 12.74 -5.15
CA ASN A 4 3.90 14.07 -5.53
C ASN A 4 4.18 14.96 -4.30
N GLY A 5 4.70 14.37 -3.21
CA GLY A 5 5.12 15.11 -2.02
C GLY A 5 4.02 15.90 -1.32
N GLY A 6 2.76 15.49 -1.43
CA GLY A 6 1.62 16.16 -0.80
C GLY A 6 0.92 17.21 -1.67
N GLU A 7 1.25 17.27 -2.95
CA GLU A 7 0.69 18.25 -3.90
C GLU A 7 -0.26 17.60 -4.91
N LEU A 8 -1.37 18.27 -5.19
CA LEU A 8 -2.35 17.87 -6.19
C LEU A 8 -2.69 19.07 -7.07
N ALA A 9 -2.50 18.95 -8.39
CA ALA A 9 -2.82 19.99 -9.36
C ALA A 9 -2.26 21.39 -8.98
N GLY A 10 -0.98 21.46 -8.60
CA GLY A 10 -0.32 22.70 -8.20
C GLY A 10 -0.63 23.19 -6.78
N THR A 11 -1.56 22.54 -6.05
CA THR A 11 -1.92 22.91 -4.68
C THR A 11 -1.29 21.95 -3.67
N ARG A 12 -0.50 22.49 -2.73
CA ARG A 12 0.10 21.71 -1.64
C ARG A 12 -0.90 21.55 -0.48
N LEU A 13 -1.37 20.32 -0.29
CA LEU A 13 -2.30 19.97 0.79
C LEU A 13 -1.56 19.50 2.06
N VAL A 14 -0.43 18.82 1.87
CA VAL A 14 0.39 18.28 2.96
C VAL A 14 1.85 18.62 2.67
N SER A 15 2.63 18.97 3.70
CA SER A 15 4.06 19.22 3.50
C SER A 15 4.80 17.90 3.21
N PRO A 16 5.83 17.90 2.34
CA PRO A 16 6.61 16.70 2.06
C PRO A 16 7.18 16.06 3.33
N ARG A 17 7.63 16.88 4.29
CA ARG A 17 8.16 16.42 5.58
C ARG A 17 7.10 15.69 6.42
N LEU A 18 5.89 16.24 6.52
CA LEU A 18 4.81 15.59 7.25
C LEU A 18 4.42 14.28 6.58
N LEU A 19 4.36 14.27 5.25
CA LEU A 19 4.04 13.06 4.51
C LEU A 19 5.07 11.96 4.74
N GLN A 20 6.37 12.27 4.64
CA GLN A 20 7.47 11.32 4.94
C GLN A 20 7.39 10.77 6.37
N TYR A 21 7.05 11.62 7.34
CA TYR A 21 6.84 11.18 8.73
C TYR A 21 5.63 10.25 8.87
N ALA A 22 4.54 10.54 8.17
CA ALA A 22 3.32 9.73 8.21
C ALA A 22 3.50 8.36 7.54
N ILE A 23 4.27 8.27 6.44
CA ILE A 23 4.43 7.03 5.67
C ILE A 23 5.69 6.23 6.00
N ARG A 24 6.43 6.58 7.06
CA ARG A 24 7.53 5.72 7.54
C ARG A 24 6.98 4.55 8.37
N ASN A 25 7.75 3.49 8.48
CA ASN A 25 7.40 2.35 9.32
C ASN A 25 7.51 2.71 10.81
N HIS A 26 6.42 2.63 11.56
CA HIS A 26 6.38 2.88 13.01
C HIS A 26 6.20 1.59 13.84
N THR A 27 5.98 0.44 13.19
CA THR A 27 5.70 -0.83 13.88
C THR A 27 6.86 -1.82 13.84
N GLY A 28 7.81 -1.63 12.92
CA GLY A 28 8.87 -2.62 12.69
C GLY A 28 8.26 -3.98 12.31
N ASP A 29 8.93 -5.06 12.69
CA ASP A 29 8.46 -6.42 12.37
C ASP A 29 7.48 -6.99 13.42
N ARG A 30 6.81 -6.10 14.18
CA ARG A 30 5.84 -6.51 15.18
C ARG A 30 4.69 -7.26 14.53
N VAL A 31 4.39 -8.45 15.06
CA VAL A 31 3.25 -9.26 14.66
C VAL A 31 1.95 -8.56 15.07
N ASP A 32 1.08 -8.33 14.10
CA ASP A 32 -0.27 -7.87 14.36
C ASP A 32 -1.11 -9.06 14.84
N ALA A 33 -1.76 -8.92 16.00
CA ALA A 33 -2.47 -10.01 16.65
C ALA A 33 -3.69 -10.52 15.85
N PHE A 34 -4.30 -9.68 15.03
CA PHE A 34 -5.43 -10.06 14.19
C PHE A 34 -4.96 -10.74 12.90
N MET A 35 -3.88 -10.24 12.30
CA MET A 35 -3.34 -10.77 11.05
C MET A 35 -2.45 -12.00 11.25
N GLY A 36 -1.87 -12.18 12.44
CA GLY A 36 -0.95 -13.28 12.74
C GLY A 36 0.41 -13.18 12.01
N MET A 37 0.74 -12.02 11.44
CA MET A 37 1.99 -11.78 10.71
C MET A 37 2.53 -10.36 10.99
N PRO A 38 3.83 -10.08 10.71
CA PRO A 38 4.36 -8.73 10.74
C PRO A 38 3.55 -7.78 9.86
N MET A 39 3.23 -6.59 10.38
CA MET A 39 2.52 -5.55 9.65
C MET A 39 3.25 -4.22 9.79
N HIS A 40 3.91 -3.78 8.73
CA HIS A 40 4.53 -2.45 8.66
C HIS A 40 3.45 -1.39 8.46
N ARG A 41 3.37 -0.44 9.41
CA ARG A 41 2.34 0.62 9.39
C ARG A 41 2.96 1.99 9.49
N GLY A 42 2.47 2.89 8.63
CA GLY A 42 2.53 4.31 8.81
C GLY A 42 1.48 4.80 9.82
N LEU A 43 1.35 6.12 9.92
CA LEU A 43 0.24 6.77 10.60
C LEU A 43 -0.97 6.81 9.65
N GLY A 44 -1.60 5.65 9.49
CA GLY A 44 -2.76 5.42 8.60
C GLY A 44 -2.49 4.33 7.57
N PRO A 45 -1.61 4.53 6.57
CA PRO A 45 -1.33 3.54 5.53
C PRO A 45 -0.61 2.30 6.05
N HIS A 46 -0.84 1.17 5.40
CA HIS A 46 0.09 0.03 5.42
C HIS A 46 1.28 0.31 4.52
N LEU A 47 2.41 -0.28 4.85
CA LEU A 47 3.63 -0.25 4.05
C LEU A 47 3.97 -1.65 3.55
N ARG A 48 4.64 -1.75 2.41
CA ARG A 48 5.17 -3.01 1.89
C ARG A 48 6.24 -3.57 2.84
N GLY A 49 7.11 -2.68 3.31
CA GLY A 49 8.23 -2.99 4.19
C GLY A 49 9.14 -4.11 3.67
N THR A 50 9.73 -4.89 4.56
CA THR A 50 10.86 -5.77 4.19
C THR A 50 10.64 -7.24 4.50
N THR A 51 9.50 -7.61 5.09
CA THR A 51 9.16 -9.00 5.41
C THR A 51 8.63 -9.72 4.19
N GLU A 52 8.75 -11.04 4.15
CA GLU A 52 8.29 -11.87 3.02
C GLU A 52 6.82 -11.64 2.70
N ASN A 53 5.96 -11.72 3.73
CA ASN A 53 4.52 -11.52 3.60
C ASN A 53 4.15 -10.04 3.67
N VAL A 54 3.29 -9.60 2.76
CA VAL A 54 2.60 -8.32 2.88
C VAL A 54 1.19 -8.35 2.30
N ARG A 55 0.27 -7.60 2.94
CA ARG A 55 -1.14 -7.61 2.58
C ARG A 55 -1.42 -6.71 1.37
N GLY A 56 -1.50 -7.30 0.18
CA GLY A 56 -2.15 -6.69 -0.99
C GLY A 56 -1.42 -5.50 -1.63
N LEU A 57 -0.14 -5.30 -1.31
CA LEU A 57 0.74 -4.33 -1.97
C LEU A 57 1.60 -4.96 -3.08
N GLY A 58 1.57 -6.29 -3.23
CA GLY A 58 2.39 -7.03 -4.18
C GLY A 58 3.76 -7.41 -3.63
N ALA A 59 4.26 -8.56 -4.05
CA ALA A 59 5.56 -9.13 -3.67
C ALA A 59 6.75 -8.35 -4.26
N PHE A 60 6.58 -7.80 -5.47
CA PHE A 60 7.62 -7.07 -6.22
C PHE A 60 7.62 -5.56 -5.96
N ALA A 61 6.72 -5.06 -5.13
CA ALA A 61 6.64 -3.66 -4.78
C ALA A 61 7.86 -3.21 -3.97
N SER A 62 8.26 -1.94 -4.14
CA SER A 62 9.28 -1.33 -3.28
C SER A 62 8.92 -1.52 -1.80
N PRO A 63 9.89 -1.76 -0.90
CA PRO A 63 9.67 -1.67 0.55
C PRO A 63 9.01 -0.36 1.03
N ARG A 64 9.15 0.71 0.23
CA ARG A 64 8.60 2.05 0.50
C ARG A 64 7.17 2.22 -0.02
N ALA A 65 6.63 1.26 -0.77
CA ALA A 65 5.26 1.33 -1.26
C ALA A 65 4.29 1.38 -0.07
N PHE A 66 3.26 2.21 -0.20
CA PHE A 66 2.29 2.46 0.85
C PHE A 66 0.87 2.47 0.29
N GLY A 67 -0.10 2.06 1.10
CA GLY A 67 -1.47 1.95 0.64
C GLY A 67 -2.44 1.47 1.71
N HIS A 68 -3.67 1.18 1.29
CA HIS A 68 -4.68 0.62 2.18
C HIS A 68 -5.72 -0.18 1.39
N GLY A 69 -6.20 -1.25 2.01
CA GLY A 69 -7.28 -2.08 1.49
C GLY A 69 -8.62 -1.78 2.13
N GLY A 70 -9.66 -1.71 1.31
CA GLY A 70 -11.06 -1.78 1.75
C GLY A 70 -11.48 -3.23 1.99
N VAL A 71 -12.57 -3.43 2.72
CA VAL A 71 -13.03 -4.79 3.06
C VAL A 71 -13.74 -5.42 1.87
N GLY A 72 -13.03 -6.21 1.07
CA GLY A 72 -13.61 -7.05 0.03
C GLY A 72 -13.91 -6.35 -1.30
N THR A 73 -13.65 -5.04 -1.41
CA THR A 73 -14.12 -4.21 -2.52
C THR A 73 -13.05 -3.36 -3.19
N SER A 74 -12.05 -2.90 -2.45
CA SER A 74 -11.09 -1.92 -2.99
C SER A 74 -9.70 -2.08 -2.42
N TYR A 75 -8.73 -1.55 -3.14
CA TYR A 75 -7.38 -1.37 -2.66
C TYR A 75 -6.71 -0.23 -3.42
N CYS A 76 -5.92 0.60 -2.76
CA CYS A 76 -5.08 1.57 -3.43
C CYS A 76 -3.68 1.59 -2.81
N TRP A 77 -2.69 1.85 -3.66
CA TRP A 77 -1.31 1.99 -3.22
C TRP A 77 -0.54 2.93 -4.13
N ALA A 78 0.62 3.34 -3.64
CA ALA A 78 1.57 4.21 -4.31
C ALA A 78 2.98 3.69 -4.04
N ASP A 79 3.79 3.60 -5.08
CA ASP A 79 5.19 3.17 -5.03
C ASP A 79 6.10 4.38 -5.35
N PRO A 80 6.80 4.92 -4.35
CA PRO A 80 7.72 6.04 -4.54
C PRO A 80 8.90 5.77 -5.47
N ASP A 81 9.32 4.52 -5.60
CA ASP A 81 10.53 4.19 -6.36
C ASP A 81 10.24 4.06 -7.85
N SER A 82 9.04 3.59 -8.22
CA SER A 82 8.57 3.58 -9.62
C SER A 82 7.83 4.86 -10.03
N GLY A 83 7.36 5.66 -9.06
CA GLY A 83 6.52 6.84 -9.31
C GLY A 83 5.08 6.50 -9.68
N VAL A 84 4.67 5.23 -9.58
CA VAL A 84 3.34 4.77 -9.98
C VAL A 84 2.40 4.66 -8.78
N SER A 85 1.16 5.11 -8.96
CA SER A 85 0.05 4.81 -8.04
C SER A 85 -1.03 4.01 -8.73
N PHE A 86 -1.67 3.12 -8.00
CA PHE A 86 -2.71 2.23 -8.50
C PHE A 86 -3.92 2.22 -7.57
N ALA A 87 -5.11 2.06 -8.17
CA ALA A 87 -6.36 1.86 -7.46
C ALA A 87 -7.18 0.76 -8.14
N TYR A 88 -7.62 -0.21 -7.34
CA TYR A 88 -8.55 -1.26 -7.71
C TYR A 88 -9.88 -1.03 -6.98
N ILE A 89 -10.98 -0.96 -7.72
CA ILE A 89 -12.31 -0.68 -7.17
C ILE A 89 -13.31 -1.63 -7.84
N THR A 90 -14.08 -2.36 -7.02
CA THR A 90 -15.17 -3.21 -7.49
C THR A 90 -16.46 -2.90 -6.76
N ASN A 91 -17.58 -3.09 -7.45
CA ASN A 91 -18.93 -2.94 -6.91
C ASN A 91 -19.43 -4.17 -6.12
N ASN A 92 -18.68 -5.28 -6.10
CA ASN A 92 -19.06 -6.48 -5.35
C ASN A 92 -18.03 -6.82 -4.25
N ARG A 93 -18.54 -7.05 -3.04
CA ARG A 93 -17.72 -7.48 -1.91
C ARG A 93 -17.44 -8.98 -2.01
N ILE A 94 -16.17 -9.35 -2.06
CA ILE A 94 -15.73 -10.74 -2.01
C ILE A 94 -15.06 -10.99 -0.65
N PRO A 95 -15.38 -12.11 0.04
CA PRO A 95 -14.74 -12.45 1.30
C PRO A 95 -13.30 -12.97 1.10
N ASP A 96 -12.52 -12.95 2.17
CA ASP A 96 -11.25 -13.66 2.21
C ASP A 96 -11.47 -15.20 2.17
N PRO A 97 -10.54 -15.97 1.59
CA PRO A 97 -9.22 -15.55 1.11
C PRO A 97 -9.22 -14.98 -0.33
N TRP A 98 -10.35 -15.02 -1.03
CA TRP A 98 -10.41 -14.66 -2.45
C TRP A 98 -10.11 -13.18 -2.71
N HIS A 99 -10.56 -12.30 -1.81
CA HIS A 99 -10.23 -10.89 -1.89
C HIS A 99 -8.73 -10.62 -1.78
N SER A 100 -8.05 -11.17 -0.77
CA SER A 100 -6.61 -11.02 -0.63
C SER A 100 -5.85 -11.65 -1.80
N LYS A 101 -6.24 -12.84 -2.27
CA LYS A 101 -5.60 -13.51 -3.42
C LYS A 101 -5.66 -12.69 -4.71
N ARG A 102 -6.86 -12.23 -5.10
CA ARG A 102 -7.00 -11.46 -6.36
C ARG A 102 -6.23 -10.14 -6.29
N LEU A 103 -6.22 -9.49 -5.13
CA LEU A 103 -5.52 -8.21 -4.96
C LEU A 103 -4.01 -8.38 -5.07
N ASP A 104 -3.48 -9.43 -4.47
CA ASP A 104 -2.06 -9.76 -4.61
C ASP A 104 -1.69 -10.05 -6.07
N GLN A 105 -2.50 -10.86 -6.76
CA GLN A 105 -2.29 -11.14 -8.19
C GLN A 105 -2.33 -9.88 -9.05
N VAL A 106 -3.35 -9.04 -8.89
CA VAL A 106 -3.50 -7.80 -9.66
C VAL A 106 -2.37 -6.81 -9.33
N ALA A 107 -2.01 -6.64 -8.06
CA ALA A 107 -0.91 -5.77 -7.66
C ALA A 107 0.42 -6.26 -8.26
N ASN A 108 0.69 -7.57 -8.21
CA ASN A 108 1.88 -8.15 -8.80
C ASN A 108 1.93 -7.95 -10.32
N LEU A 109 0.81 -8.13 -11.03
CA LEU A 109 0.74 -7.85 -12.47
C LEU A 109 1.08 -6.40 -12.79
N VAL A 110 0.56 -5.45 -12.01
CA VAL A 110 0.87 -4.02 -12.18
C VAL A 110 2.34 -3.75 -11.92
N HIS A 111 2.91 -4.26 -10.81
CA HIS A 111 4.33 -4.10 -10.51
C HIS A 111 5.23 -4.71 -11.59
N THR A 112 4.90 -5.89 -12.12
CA THR A 112 5.68 -6.50 -13.19
C THR A 112 5.63 -5.75 -14.51
N ALA A 113 4.59 -4.94 -14.75
CA ALA A 113 4.47 -4.15 -15.98
C ALA A 113 5.27 -2.84 -15.96
N ILE A 114 5.83 -2.46 -14.81
CA ILE A 114 6.54 -1.19 -14.60
C ILE A 114 8.01 -1.39 -14.17
N ILE A 115 8.49 -2.63 -14.20
CA ILE A 115 9.90 -3.01 -14.01
C ILE A 115 10.60 -3.05 -15.36
#